data_AF-A0A7X2L238-F1
#
_entry.id   AF-A0A7X2L238-F1
#
_cell.length_a   1.000
_cell.length_b   1.000
_cell.length_c   1.000
_cell.angle_alpha   90.00
_cell.angle_beta   90.00
_cell.angle_gamma   90.00
#
_symmetry.space_group_name_H-M   'P 1'
#
loop_
_entity.id
_entity.type
_entity.pdbx_description
1 polymer ?
#
loop_
_entity_poly.entity_id
_entity_poly.type
_entity_poly.pdbx_seq_one_letter_code
_entity_poly.pdbx_strand_id
1 'polypeptide(L)'
;MERTEQQLLDWLNEHVNETVVLEKQELDDLDTIHFNLESVDYRNAEAVIDEYLGSALILRGSGSTLNGDNELVPLPQHNYEIAVAGLQIESIREDKVELKTDRAKYALSLT
;
A
#
# COMPACT_ATOMS: atom_id res chain seq x y z
N MET A 1 8.76 3.81 -14.16
CA MET A 1 8.65 2.88 -13.03
C MET A 1 10.05 2.38 -12.71
N GLU A 2 10.47 2.52 -11.46
CA GLU A 2 11.76 2.07 -10.95
C GLU A 2 11.76 0.55 -10.65
N ARG A 3 12.95 -0.03 -10.46
CA ARG A 3 13.08 -1.47 -10.19
C ARG A 3 12.38 -1.89 -8.89
N THR A 4 12.50 -1.08 -7.84
CA THR A 4 11.91 -1.40 -6.53
C THR A 4 10.39 -1.28 -6.56
N GLU A 5 9.85 -0.33 -7.33
CA GLU A 5 8.41 -0.20 -7.60
C GLU A 5 7.88 -1.46 -8.32
N GLN A 6 8.60 -1.95 -9.33
CA GLN A 6 8.26 -3.21 -10.01
C GLN A 6 8.30 -4.41 -9.05
N GLN A 7 9.32 -4.51 -8.18
CA GLN A 7 9.41 -5.62 -7.22
C GLN A 7 8.25 -5.65 -6.23
N LEU A 8 7.82 -4.48 -5.74
CA LEU A 8 6.64 -4.39 -4.88
C LEU A 8 5.35 -4.72 -5.65
N LEU A 9 5.23 -4.22 -6.88
CA LEU A 9 4.11 -4.55 -7.77
C LEU A 9 4.02 -6.05 -8.03
N ASP A 10 5.14 -6.72 -8.30
CA ASP A 10 5.18 -8.17 -8.53
C ASP A 10 4.69 -8.94 -7.31
N TRP A 11 5.20 -8.61 -6.12
CA TRP A 11 4.77 -9.23 -4.86
C TRP A 11 3.28 -9.02 -4.58
N LEU A 12 2.76 -7.80 -4.77
CA LEU A 12 1.33 -7.54 -4.61
C LEU A 12 0.48 -8.32 -5.61
N ASN A 13 0.95 -8.47 -6.86
CA ASN A 13 0.25 -9.26 -7.88
C ASN A 13 0.24 -10.77 -7.57
N GLU A 14 1.29 -11.29 -6.94
CA GLU A 14 1.35 -12.68 -6.48
C GLU A 14 0.27 -12.99 -5.42
N HIS A 15 -0.17 -11.97 -4.66
CA HIS A 15 -1.15 -12.08 -3.57
C HIS A 15 -2.52 -11.48 -3.89
N VAL A 16 -2.86 -11.34 -5.18
CA VAL A 16 -4.22 -10.96 -5.58
C VAL A 16 -5.22 -12.05 -5.18
N ASN A 17 -6.37 -11.63 -4.67
CA ASN A 17 -7.43 -12.40 -4.00
C ASN A 17 -7.11 -12.84 -2.55
N GLU A 18 -5.99 -12.40 -1.99
CA GLU A 18 -5.66 -12.61 -0.58
C GLU A 18 -5.99 -11.37 0.26
N THR A 19 -5.94 -11.53 1.59
CA THR A 19 -6.02 -10.39 2.52
C THR A 19 -4.61 -9.97 2.92
N VAL A 20 -4.27 -8.73 2.58
CA VAL A 20 -3.00 -8.10 2.96
C VAL A 20 -3.27 -7.19 4.14
N VAL A 21 -2.50 -7.35 5.22
CA VAL A 21 -2.45 -6.39 6.32
C VAL A 21 -1.39 -5.35 5.97
N LEU A 22 -1.79 -4.07 5.94
CA LEU A 22 -0.89 -2.95 5.72
C LEU A 22 -0.75 -2.16 7.02
N GLU A 23 0.46 -2.13 7.56
CA GLU A 23 0.85 -1.23 8.64
C GLU A 23 1.59 -0.04 8.02
N LYS A 24 1.08 1.18 8.19
CA LYS A 24 1.70 2.42 7.72
C LYS A 24 2.08 3.27 8.92
N GLN A 25 3.37 3.54 9.07
CA GLN A 25 3.92 4.43 10.09
C GLN A 25 4.31 5.77 9.47
N GLU A 26 3.69 6.86 9.94
CA GLU A 26 4.07 8.25 9.63
C GLU A 26 4.35 9.01 10.93
N LEU A 27 5.61 9.41 11.15
CA LEU A 27 6.02 10.05 12.40
C LEU A 27 5.57 9.21 13.61
N ASP A 28 4.66 9.72 14.43
CA ASP A 28 4.11 9.06 15.64
C ASP A 28 2.77 8.36 15.40
N ASP A 29 2.27 8.33 14.16
CA ASP A 29 0.98 7.73 13.79
C ASP A 29 1.15 6.37 13.11
N LEU A 30 0.41 5.37 13.57
CA LEU A 30 0.42 4.01 13.06
C LEU A 30 -1.00 3.61 12.64
N ASP A 31 -1.17 3.49 11.32
CA ASP A 31 -2.39 2.97 10.72
C ASP A 31 -2.24 1.47 10.43
N THR A 32 -3.23 0.66 10.79
CA THR A 32 -3.30 -0.76 10.38
C THR A 32 -4.57 -1.01 9.57
N ILE A 33 -4.40 -1.52 8.37
CA ILE A 33 -5.48 -1.75 7.40
C ILE A 33 -5.49 -3.21 7.02
N HIS A 34 -6.66 -3.85 7.10
CA HIS A 34 -6.89 -5.17 6.56
C HIS A 34 -7.53 -5.02 5.18
N PHE A 35 -6.86 -5.44 4.11
CA PHE A 35 -7.26 -5.13 2.74
C PHE A 35 -7.39 -6.41 1.91
N ASN A 36 -8.59 -6.71 1.44
CA ASN A 36 -8.82 -7.75 0.45
C ASN A 36 -8.40 -7.20 -0.93
N LEU A 37 -7.33 -7.76 -1.50
CA LEU A 37 -6.69 -7.25 -2.71
C LEU A 37 -7.31 -7.87 -3.95
N GLU A 38 -7.90 -7.07 -4.83
CA GLU A 38 -8.54 -7.53 -6.07
C GLU A 38 -7.66 -7.30 -7.31
N SER A 39 -6.94 -6.17 -7.36
CA SER A 39 -5.94 -5.89 -8.40
C SER A 39 -4.99 -4.78 -7.95
N VAL A 40 -3.90 -4.59 -8.70
CA VAL A 40 -2.92 -3.54 -8.45
C VAL A 40 -2.70 -2.75 -9.74
N ASP A 41 -3.00 -1.45 -9.72
CA ASP A 41 -2.67 -0.53 -10.81
C ASP A 41 -1.43 0.28 -10.45
N TYR A 42 -0.73 0.80 -11.45
CA TYR A 42 0.32 1.80 -11.27
C TYR A 42 -0.10 3.14 -11.87
N ARG A 43 -0.10 4.19 -11.05
CA ARG A 43 -0.25 5.57 -11.52
C ARG A 43 1.14 6.17 -11.75
N ASN A 44 1.37 6.69 -12.96
CA ASN A 44 2.53 7.52 -13.27
C ASN A 44 2.17 9.00 -13.08
N ALA A 45 2.96 9.74 -12.29
CA ALA A 45 2.80 11.19 -12.09
C ALA A 45 2.75 11.98 -13.41
N GLU A 46 3.53 11.60 -14.42
CA GLU A 46 3.57 12.30 -15.71
C GLU A 46 2.28 12.12 -16.54
N ALA A 47 1.47 11.12 -16.20
CA ALA A 47 0.24 10.79 -16.92
C ALA A 47 -1.01 11.45 -16.31
N VAL A 48 -0.88 12.18 -15.20
CA VAL A 48 -1.97 12.89 -14.54
C VAL A 48 -1.78 14.41 -14.63
N ILE A 49 -2.89 15.11 -14.85
CA ILE A 49 -2.90 16.59 -14.94
C ILE A 49 -2.76 17.23 -13.54
N ASP A 50 -3.13 16.49 -12.50
CA ASP A 50 -3.09 16.98 -11.13
C ASP A 50 -1.67 16.94 -10.56
N GLU A 51 -1.08 18.11 -10.38
CA GLU A 51 0.28 18.31 -9.85
C GLU A 51 0.43 17.87 -8.38
N TYR A 52 -0.68 17.64 -7.66
CA TYR A 52 -0.65 17.08 -6.31
C TYR A 52 -0.57 15.55 -6.29
N LEU A 53 -0.78 14.88 -7.43
CA LEU A 53 -0.72 13.42 -7.53
C LEU A 53 0.65 12.94 -8.01
N GLY A 54 1.39 12.33 -7.08
CA GLY A 54 2.60 11.59 -7.41
C GLY A 54 2.32 10.21 -7.99
N SER A 55 3.40 9.54 -8.42
CA SER A 55 3.35 8.13 -8.79
C SER A 55 2.97 7.29 -7.56
N ALA A 56 2.16 6.26 -7.78
CA ALA A 56 1.68 5.40 -6.72
C ALA A 56 1.29 4.01 -7.24
N LEU A 57 1.40 3.01 -6.37
CA LEU A 57 0.70 1.74 -6.54
C LEU A 57 -0.70 1.89 -5.94
N ILE A 58 -1.70 1.55 -6.75
CA ILE A 58 -3.12 1.65 -6.39
C ILE A 58 -3.64 0.23 -6.18
N LEU A 59 -3.82 -0.14 -4.92
CA LEU A 59 -4.42 -1.41 -4.55
C LEU A 59 -5.94 -1.25 -4.69
N ARG A 60 -6.57 -2.04 -5.55
CA ARG A 60 -8.03 -2.10 -5.72
C ARG A 60 -8.59 -3.19 -4.82
N GLY A 61 -9.73 -2.91 -4.19
CA GLY A 61 -10.44 -3.90 -3.39
C GLY A 61 -11.22 -3.26 -2.26
N SER A 62 -11.36 -3.99 -1.16
CA SER A 62 -12.06 -3.49 0.02
C SER A 62 -11.21 -3.70 1.26
N GLY A 63 -11.19 -2.71 2.14
CA GLY A 63 -10.44 -2.82 3.38
C GLY A 63 -11.15 -2.19 4.55
N SER A 64 -10.60 -2.43 5.73
CA SER A 64 -11.11 -1.92 6.99
C SER A 64 -9.97 -1.51 7.92
N THR A 65 -10.23 -0.52 8.77
CA THR A 65 -9.31 -0.02 9.80
C THR A 65 -10.03 0.10 11.14
N LEU A 66 -9.29 0.27 12.23
CA LEU A 66 -9.87 0.57 13.54
C LEU A 66 -10.18 2.07 13.64
N ASN A 67 -11.37 2.41 14.10
CA ASN A 67 -11.71 3.79 14.46
C ASN A 67 -11.24 4.11 15.89
N GLY A 68 -11.49 5.35 16.35
CA GLY A 68 -11.13 5.81 17.70
C GLY A 68 -11.82 5.06 18.85
N ASP A 69 -12.86 4.27 18.55
CA ASP A 69 -13.58 3.43 19.50
C ASP A 69 -13.13 1.94 19.43
N ASN A 70 -12.02 1.65 18.72
CA ASN A 70 -11.50 0.31 18.49
C ASN A 70 -12.44 -0.64 17.72
N GLU A 71 -13.38 -0.08 16.95
CA GLU A 71 -14.25 -0.85 16.06
C GLU A 71 -13.67 -0.93 14.65
N LEU A 72 -13.81 -2.09 14.01
CA LEU A 72 -13.39 -2.29 12.62
C LEU A 72 -14.42 -1.64 11.70
N VAL A 73 -14.01 -0.59 10.99
CA VAL A 73 -14.85 0.17 10.06
C VAL A 73 -14.29 0.08 8.63
N PRO A 74 -15.15 0.02 7.61
CA PRO A 74 -14.69 -0.03 6.22
C PRO A 74 -13.99 1.26 5.83
N LEU A 75 -12.98 1.14 4.96
CA LEU A 75 -12.40 2.29 4.29
C LEU A 75 -13.45 2.99 3.43
N PRO A 76 -13.41 4.33 3.32
CA PRO A 76 -14.39 5.09 2.54
C PRO A 76 -14.27 4.85 1.02
N GLN A 77 -13.11 4.36 0.57
CA GLN A 77 -12.81 4.11 -0.83
C GLN A 77 -12.49 2.64 -1.05
N HIS A 78 -12.81 2.13 -2.24
CA HIS A 78 -12.46 0.77 -2.69
C HIS A 78 -11.03 0.70 -3.25
N ASN A 79 -10.13 1.50 -2.68
CA ASN A 79 -8.73 1.48 -3.04
C ASN A 79 -7.87 1.98 -1.87
N TYR A 80 -6.60 1.59 -1.90
CA TYR A 80 -5.54 2.13 -1.06
C TYR A 80 -4.35 2.51 -1.92
N GLU A 81 -3.75 3.66 -1.66
CA GLU A 81 -2.60 4.15 -2.43
C GLU A 81 -1.31 4.07 -1.63
N ILE A 82 -0.30 3.43 -2.20
CA ILE A 82 1.08 3.48 -1.72
C ILE A 82 1.84 4.44 -2.62
N ALA A 83 2.13 5.65 -2.12
CA ALA A 83 2.99 6.58 -2.82
C ALA A 83 4.39 5.98 -2.99
N VAL A 84 4.99 6.05 -4.17
CA VAL A 84 6.27 5.36 -4.45
C VAL A 84 7.48 6.28 -4.56
N ALA A 85 7.31 7.58 -4.32
CA ALA A 85 8.44 8.51 -4.28
C ALA A 85 9.47 8.07 -3.21
N GLY A 86 10.72 7.88 -3.64
CA GLY A 86 11.82 7.45 -2.78
C GLY A 86 11.70 6.01 -2.29
N LEU A 87 10.92 5.15 -2.98
CA LEU A 87 10.64 3.79 -2.50
C LEU A 87 11.90 2.93 -2.39
N GLN A 88 12.17 2.46 -1.17
CA GLN A 88 13.23 1.52 -0.83
C GLN A 88 12.64 0.30 -0.14
N ILE A 89 12.96 -0.89 -0.65
CA ILE A 89 12.60 -2.17 -0.03
C ILE A 89 13.69 -2.52 0.98
N GLU A 90 13.31 -2.66 2.25
CA GLU A 90 14.20 -3.08 3.34
C GLU A 90 14.28 -4.61 3.41
N SER A 91 13.15 -5.29 3.26
CA SER A 91 13.09 -6.75 3.16
C SER A 91 11.91 -7.19 2.31
N ILE A 92 12.05 -8.32 1.60
CA ILE A 92 10.96 -8.96 0.85
C ILE A 92 11.06 -10.47 1.03
N ARG A 93 9.96 -11.07 1.46
CA ARG A 93 9.76 -12.50 1.71
C ARG A 93 8.41 -12.91 1.11
N GLU A 94 8.14 -14.21 1.07
CA GLU A 94 6.88 -14.75 0.54
C GLU A 94 5.66 -14.19 1.28
N ASP A 95 5.72 -14.02 2.60
CA ASP A 95 4.58 -13.63 3.44
C ASP A 95 4.64 -12.18 3.96
N LYS A 96 5.74 -11.47 3.70
CA LYS A 96 6.00 -10.15 4.26
C LYS A 96 6.93 -9.29 3.41
N VAL A 97 6.58 -8.02 3.22
CA VAL A 97 7.47 -6.99 2.69
C VAL A 97 7.57 -5.82 3.65
N GLU A 98 8.79 -5.31 3.84
CA GLU A 98 9.09 -4.11 4.63
C GLU A 98 9.73 -3.09 3.72
N LEU A 99 9.18 -1.89 3.69
CA LEU A 99 9.61 -0.84 2.77
C LEU A 99 9.42 0.54 3.38
N LYS A 100 10.05 1.53 2.77
CA LYS A 100 9.84 2.94 3.09
C LYS A 100 9.78 3.78 1.84
N THR A 101 9.15 4.92 1.98
CA THR A 101 9.03 5.97 0.97
C THR A 101 9.54 7.26 1.60
N ASP A 102 9.51 8.36 0.85
CA ASP A 102 9.84 9.67 1.42
C ASP A 102 8.88 10.12 2.54
N ARG A 103 7.67 9.52 2.61
CA ARG A 103 6.61 9.92 3.54
C ARG A 103 6.43 8.96 4.71
N ALA A 104 6.53 7.66 4.48
CA ALA A 104 6.11 6.66 5.44
C ALA A 104 6.97 5.40 5.39
N LYS A 105 6.92 4.63 6.48
CA LYS A 105 7.36 3.23 6.50
C LYS A 105 6.14 2.33 6.41
N TYR A 106 6.29 1.22 5.70
CA TYR A 106 5.24 0.23 5.55
C TYR A 106 5.76 -1.16 5.90
N ALA A 107 4.92 -1.94 6.57
CA ALA A 107 5.02 -3.39 6.62
C ALA A 107 3.73 -3.96 6.03
N LEU A 108 3.86 -4.80 5.01
CA LEU A 108 2.75 -5.54 4.44
C LEU A 108 2.95 -7.02 4.75
N SER A 109 1.91 -7.70 5.21
CA SER A 109 1.94 -9.13 5.52
C SER A 109 0.65 -9.84 5.18
N LEU A 110 0.72 -11.14 4.91
CA LEU A 110 -0.45 -11.99 4.68
C LEU A 110 -1.06 -12.46 6.01
N THR A 111 -2.38 -12.70 6.02
CA THR A 111 -3.11 -13.29 7.17
C THR A 111 -3.23 -14.80 7.10
#